data_AF-A0A955EYD9-F1
#
_entry.id   AF-A0A955EYD9-F1
#
_cell.length_a   1.000
_cell.length_b   1.000
_cell.length_c   1.000
_cell.angle_alpha   90.00
_cell.angle_beta   90.00
_cell.angle_gamma   90.00
#
_symmetry.space_group_name_H-M   'P 1'
#
loop_
_entity.id
_entity.type
_entity.pdbx_description
1 polymer ?
#
loop_
_entity_poly.entity_id
_entity_poly.type
_entity_poly.pdbx_seq_one_letter_code
_entity_poly.pdbx_strand_id
1 'polypeptide(L)'
;MKTMNPQSGLTLLEVMIVLLGMTAVLKGVHSVVMSTAGVSRTTQEFSILNRKANGLIEKIVEHLYQADSSEVTVGPNGDRITFRCVASIAGGVVILDDPSIIELVADPRDPNDGLDNDGDGMIDEGQVVLRTRAGMVDEQV
;
A
#
# COMPACT_ATOMS: atom_id res chain seq x y z
N MET A 1 49.46 -58.95 -18.07
CA MET A 1 48.61 -58.73 -19.26
C MET A 1 47.72 -57.53 -18.94
N LYS A 2 48.02 -56.36 -19.53
CA LYS A 2 47.43 -55.07 -19.16
C LYS A 2 46.31 -54.76 -20.16
N THR A 3 45.05 -54.84 -19.74
CA THR A 3 43.91 -54.51 -20.60
C THR A 3 43.90 -53.01 -20.85
N MET A 4 44.10 -52.60 -22.11
CA MET A 4 43.92 -51.21 -22.53
C MET A 4 42.42 -50.93 -22.49
N ASN A 5 41.96 -50.15 -21.51
CA ASN A 5 40.61 -49.62 -21.53
C ASN A 5 40.51 -48.65 -22.72
N PRO A 6 39.57 -48.85 -23.65
CA PRO A 6 39.33 -47.88 -24.71
C PRO A 6 38.89 -46.57 -24.05
N GLN A 7 39.70 -45.52 -24.22
CA GLN A 7 39.32 -44.16 -23.85
C GLN A 7 38.27 -43.70 -24.86
N SER A 8 36.99 -43.86 -24.53
CA SER A 8 35.90 -43.33 -25.33
C SER A 8 35.87 -41.81 -25.16
N GLY A 9 36.29 -41.08 -26.20
CA GLY A 9 36.11 -39.64 -26.26
C GLY A 9 34.64 -39.29 -26.45
N LEU A 10 34.19 -38.19 -25.83
CA LEU A 10 32.86 -37.63 -26.07
C LEU A 10 32.71 -37.26 -27.55
N THR A 11 31.63 -37.72 -28.17
CA THR A 11 31.32 -37.33 -29.54
C THR A 11 30.86 -35.87 -29.55
N LEU A 12 31.16 -35.12 -30.62
CA LEU A 12 30.68 -33.75 -30.79
C LEU A 12 29.14 -33.67 -30.65
N LEU A 13 28.45 -34.72 -31.08
CA LEU A 13 27.00 -34.86 -30.98
C LEU A 13 26.52 -34.91 -29.53
N GLU A 14 27.17 -35.70 -28.65
CA GLU A 14 26.81 -35.75 -27.23
C GLU A 14 27.01 -34.39 -26.55
N VAL A 15 28.08 -33.66 -26.88
CA VAL A 15 28.32 -32.32 -26.34
C VAL A 15 27.20 -31.36 -26.74
N MET A 16 26.73 -31.43 -28.00
CA MET A 16 25.59 -30.62 -28.45
C MET A 16 24.29 -30.97 -27.73
N ILE A 17 24.01 -32.25 -27.50
CA ILE A 17 22.80 -32.70 -26.78
C ILE A 17 22.84 -32.21 -25.32
N VAL A 18 23.99 -32.33 -24.65
CA VAL A 18 24.17 -31.83 -23.27
C VAL A 18 23.99 -30.32 -23.20
N LEU A 19 24.54 -29.57 -24.15
CA LEU A 19 24.37 -28.10 -24.21
C LEU A 19 22.89 -27.71 -24.42
N LEU A 20 22.17 -28.40 -25.29
CA LEU A 20 20.74 -28.18 -25.50
C LEU A 20 19.93 -28.46 -24.23
N GLY A 21 20.20 -29.58 -23.55
CA GLY A 21 19.55 -29.88 -22.27
C GLY A 21 19.84 -28.83 -21.21
N MET A 22 21.10 -28.40 -21.10
CA MET A 22 21.52 -27.41 -20.11
C MET A 22 20.90 -26.03 -20.35
N THR A 23 20.83 -25.58 -21.61
CA THR A 23 20.16 -24.31 -21.94
C THR A 23 18.66 -24.33 -21.66
N ALA A 24 17.97 -25.46 -21.87
CA ALA A 24 16.57 -25.62 -21.51
C ALA A 24 16.35 -25.50 -19.99
N VAL A 25 17.20 -26.16 -19.19
CA VAL A 25 17.15 -26.07 -17.73
C VAL A 25 17.41 -24.64 -17.24
N LEU A 26 18.42 -23.97 -17.79
CA LEU A 26 18.75 -22.58 -17.43
C LEU A 26 17.60 -21.62 -17.73
N LYS A 27 16.89 -21.80 -18.86
CA LYS A 27 15.69 -21.01 -19.18
C LYS A 27 14.56 -21.25 -18.18
N GLY A 28 14.35 -22.49 -17.76
CA GLY A 28 13.35 -22.83 -16.73
C GLY A 28 13.64 -22.13 -15.40
N VAL A 29 14.88 -22.20 -14.92
CA VAL A 29 15.31 -21.50 -13.70
C VAL A 29 15.14 -19.99 -13.83
N HIS A 30 15.57 -19.40 -14.95
CA HIS A 30 15.43 -17.97 -15.20
C HIS A 30 13.96 -17.51 -15.17
N SER A 31 13.05 -18.29 -15.75
CA SER A 31 11.61 -17.99 -15.72
C SER A 31 11.05 -17.94 -14.30
N VAL A 32 11.43 -18.90 -13.45
CA VAL A 32 10.98 -18.94 -12.05
C VAL A 32 11.52 -17.74 -11.26
N VAL A 33 12.78 -17.38 -11.46
CA VAL A 33 13.40 -16.22 -10.80
C VAL A 33 12.68 -14.93 -11.18
N MET A 34 12.40 -14.71 -12.47
CA MET A 34 11.67 -13.53 -12.93
C MET A 34 10.24 -13.46 -12.39
N SER A 35 9.54 -14.60 -12.33
CA SER A 35 8.21 -14.66 -11.72
C SER A 35 8.24 -14.35 -10.23
N THR A 36 9.29 -14.80 -9.53
CA THR A 36 9.45 -14.54 -8.08
C THR A 36 9.75 -13.07 -7.80
N ALA A 37 10.51 -12.41 -8.67
CA ALA A 37 10.80 -10.98 -8.55
C ALA A 37 9.52 -10.13 -8.64
N GLY A 38 8.58 -10.48 -9.54
CA GLY A 38 7.29 -9.80 -9.65
C GLY A 38 6.44 -9.91 -8.37
N VAL A 39 6.31 -11.12 -7.82
CA VAL A 39 5.54 -11.37 -6.58
C VAL A 39 6.16 -10.66 -5.38
N SER A 40 7.50 -10.62 -5.31
CA SER A 40 8.22 -9.92 -4.25
C SER A 40 7.90 -8.42 -4.23
N ARG A 41 7.80 -7.79 -5.41
CA ARG A 41 7.49 -6.36 -5.53
C ARG A 41 6.07 -6.05 -5.04
N THR A 42 5.07 -6.80 -5.49
CA THR A 42 3.68 -6.62 -5.04
C THR A 42 3.55 -6.82 -3.52
N THR A 43 4.26 -7.79 -2.95
CA THR A 43 4.26 -8.03 -1.49
C THR A 43 4.87 -6.86 -0.72
N GLN A 44 5.96 -6.27 -1.23
CA GLN A 44 6.58 -5.10 -0.63
C GLN A 44 5.67 -3.87 -0.70
N GLU A 45 5.09 -3.59 -1.87
CA GLU A 45 4.13 -2.49 -2.07
C GLU A 45 2.93 -2.62 -1.13
N PHE A 46 2.35 -3.82 -1.03
CA PHE A 46 1.27 -4.11 -0.08
C PHE A 46 1.69 -3.88 1.38
N SER A 47 2.90 -4.30 1.77
CA SER A 47 3.38 -4.11 3.14
C SER A 47 3.57 -2.63 3.51
N ILE A 48 4.01 -1.80 2.55
CA ILE A 48 4.18 -0.37 2.72
C ILE A 48 2.80 0.29 2.85
N LEU A 49 1.86 -0.05 1.97
CA LEU A 49 0.49 0.45 2.02
C LEU A 49 -0.18 0.10 3.35
N ASN A 50 -0.06 -1.15 3.80
CA ASN A 50 -0.64 -1.59 5.07
C ASN A 50 -0.03 -0.88 6.28
N ARG A 51 1.29 -0.61 6.26
CA ARG A 51 1.93 0.18 7.32
C ARG A 51 1.42 1.61 7.35
N LYS A 52 1.26 2.25 6.18
CA LYS A 52 0.67 3.59 6.07
C LYS A 52 -0.77 3.61 6.58
N ALA A 53 -1.59 2.65 6.14
CA ALA A 53 -2.98 2.52 6.57
C ALA A 53 -3.10 2.37 8.09
N ASN A 54 -2.28 1.52 8.71
CA ASN A 54 -2.27 1.39 10.17
C ASN A 54 -1.86 2.70 10.87
N GLY A 55 -0.85 3.40 10.36
CA GLY A 55 -0.47 4.72 10.91
C GLY A 55 -1.57 5.76 10.78
N LEU A 56 -2.32 5.77 9.68
CA LEU A 56 -3.49 6.65 9.51
C LEU A 56 -4.61 6.31 10.49
N ILE A 57 -4.91 5.01 10.67
CA ILE A 57 -5.91 4.56 11.65
C ILE A 57 -5.52 4.99 13.07
N GLU A 58 -4.25 4.83 13.45
CA GLU A 58 -3.75 5.26 14.77
C GLU A 58 -3.95 6.77 14.98
N LYS A 59 -3.61 7.60 13.98
CA LYS A 59 -3.84 9.05 14.04
C LYS A 59 -5.32 9.40 14.17
N ILE A 60 -6.19 8.76 13.38
CA ILE A 60 -7.65 8.96 13.43
C ILE A 60 -8.18 8.62 14.83
N VAL A 61 -7.76 7.47 15.37
CA VAL A 61 -8.15 7.03 16.71
C VAL A 61 -7.66 8.02 17.77
N GLU A 62 -6.44 8.53 17.66
CA GLU A 62 -5.90 9.54 18.56
C GLU A 62 -6.75 10.82 18.58
N HIS A 63 -7.16 11.33 17.42
CA HIS A 63 -8.04 12.49 17.33
C HIS A 63 -9.43 12.23 17.89
N LEU A 64 -10.02 11.06 17.57
CA LEU A 64 -11.33 10.68 18.08
C LEU A 64 -11.32 10.42 19.59
N TYR A 65 -10.19 10.00 20.16
CA TYR A 65 -10.04 9.82 21.61
C TYR A 65 -10.09 11.15 22.38
N GLN A 66 -9.69 12.25 21.74
CA GLN A 66 -9.76 13.60 22.32
C GLN A 66 -11.13 14.28 22.09
N ALA A 67 -11.99 13.67 21.27
CA ALA A 67 -13.29 14.21 20.94
C ALA A 67 -14.29 14.01 22.09
N ASP A 68 -15.20 14.97 22.25
CA ASP A 68 -16.37 14.77 23.09
C ASP A 68 -17.32 13.77 22.40
N SER A 69 -17.58 12.63 23.04
CA SER A 69 -18.46 11.57 22.53
C SER A 69 -19.87 12.04 22.18
N SER A 70 -20.35 13.14 22.76
CA SER A 70 -21.67 13.70 22.48
C SER A 70 -21.71 14.54 21.20
N GLU A 71 -20.55 14.94 20.68
CA GLU A 71 -20.39 15.82 19.52
C GLU A 71 -19.86 15.08 18.28
N VAL A 72 -19.66 13.76 18.38
CA VAL A 72 -19.27 12.93 17.24
C VAL A 72 -20.50 12.63 16.38
N THR A 73 -20.46 13.03 15.12
CA THR A 73 -21.51 12.77 14.14
C THR A 73 -20.91 12.13 12.89
N VAL A 74 -21.62 11.14 12.35
CA VAL A 74 -21.24 10.46 11.11
C VAL A 74 -22.17 10.93 9.99
N GLY A 75 -21.58 11.27 8.84
CA GLY A 75 -22.30 11.66 7.64
C GLY A 75 -23.20 10.55 7.11
N PRO A 76 -24.19 10.88 6.27
CA PRO A 76 -25.21 9.93 5.81
C PRO A 76 -24.63 8.72 5.05
N ASN A 77 -23.48 8.87 4.40
CA ASN A 77 -22.82 7.81 3.65
C ASN A 77 -21.69 7.11 4.43
N GLY A 78 -21.37 7.58 5.64
CA GLY A 78 -20.21 7.11 6.40
C GLY A 78 -18.84 7.54 5.85
N ASP A 79 -18.83 8.40 4.83
CA ASP A 79 -17.63 9.01 4.21
C ASP A 79 -17.05 10.17 5.02
N ARG A 80 -17.81 10.68 5.98
CA ARG A 80 -17.49 11.87 6.75
C ARG A 80 -17.76 11.67 8.24
N ILE A 81 -16.84 12.11 9.08
CA ILE A 81 -16.99 12.16 10.54
C ILE A 81 -16.72 13.59 10.98
N THR A 82 -17.66 14.20 11.69
CA THR A 82 -17.50 15.53 12.29
C THR A 82 -17.46 15.39 13.80
N PHE A 83 -16.49 16.02 14.45
CA PHE A 83 -16.28 15.93 15.90
C PHE A 83 -15.71 17.23 16.46
N ARG A 84 -15.79 17.40 17.79
CA ARG A 84 -15.18 18.53 18.50
C ARG A 84 -14.31 18.01 19.62
N CYS A 85 -13.09 18.52 19.72
CA CYS A 85 -12.16 18.18 20.81
C CYS A 85 -12.34 19.11 22.00
N VAL A 86 -11.95 18.63 23.18
CA VAL A 86 -11.88 19.49 24.38
C VAL A 86 -10.68 20.42 24.26
N ALA A 87 -10.92 21.72 24.13
CA ALA A 87 -9.84 22.72 24.05
C ALA A 87 -9.31 23.10 25.43
N SER A 88 -10.20 23.34 26.40
CA SER A 88 -9.81 23.70 27.77
C SER A 88 -10.94 23.47 28.77
N ILE A 89 -10.63 23.60 30.06
CA ILE A 89 -11.62 23.57 31.14
C ILE A 89 -11.44 24.86 31.95
N ALA A 90 -12.49 25.68 32.01
CA ALA A 90 -12.47 26.95 32.75
C ALA A 90 -13.69 27.03 33.68
N GLY A 91 -13.45 27.19 34.98
CA GLY A 91 -14.53 27.29 35.97
C GLY A 91 -15.41 26.03 36.06
N GLY A 92 -14.87 24.85 35.75
CA GLY A 92 -15.62 23.59 35.72
C GLY A 92 -16.48 23.38 34.47
N VAL A 93 -16.43 24.31 33.50
CA VAL A 93 -17.07 24.18 32.20
C VAL A 93 -16.04 23.70 31.17
N VAL A 94 -16.38 22.65 30.43
CA VAL A 94 -15.61 22.16 29.30
C VAL A 94 -15.82 23.10 28.12
N ILE A 95 -14.74 23.65 27.58
CA ILE A 95 -14.74 24.48 26.38
C ILE A 95 -14.28 23.60 25.23
N LEU A 96 -15.14 23.43 24.23
CA LEU A 96 -14.86 22.66 23.02
C LEU A 96 -14.22 23.54 21.95
N ASP A 97 -13.32 22.95 21.18
CA ASP A 97 -12.69 23.57 20.02
C ASP A 97 -13.68 23.73 18.85
N ASP A 98 -13.24 24.35 17.76
CA ASP A 98 -13.99 24.35 16.51
C ASP A 98 -14.18 22.92 15.97
N PRO A 99 -15.26 22.66 15.21
CA PRO A 99 -15.48 21.34 14.61
C PRO A 99 -14.36 20.93 13.66
N SER A 100 -13.87 19.71 13.86
CA SER A 100 -12.97 19.00 12.97
C SER A 100 -13.74 17.99 12.13
N ILE A 101 -13.25 17.75 10.92
CA ILE A 101 -13.89 16.84 9.96
C ILE A 101 -12.85 15.86 9.43
N ILE A 102 -13.11 14.57 9.56
CA ILE A 102 -12.41 13.53 8.81
C ILE A 102 -13.30 13.16 7.62
N GLU A 103 -12.76 13.20 6.41
CA GLU A 103 -13.52 12.94 5.18
C GLU A 103 -12.69 12.11 4.20
N LEU A 104 -13.32 11.13 3.55
CA LEU A 104 -12.76 10.46 2.39
C LEU A 104 -13.06 11.32 1.15
N VAL A 105 -12.02 11.83 0.50
CA VAL A 105 -12.13 12.64 -0.72
C VAL A 105 -11.38 11.94 -1.86
N ALA A 106 -11.84 12.12 -3.09
CA ALA A 106 -11.13 11.63 -4.27
C ALA A 106 -9.71 12.22 -4.34
N ASP A 107 -8.77 11.45 -4.86
CA ASP A 107 -7.45 12.01 -5.18
C ASP A 107 -7.62 13.05 -6.31
N PRO A 108 -7.10 14.29 -6.17
CA PRO A 108 -7.12 15.25 -7.27
C PRO A 108 -6.38 14.78 -8.54
N ARG A 109 -5.52 13.76 -8.45
CA ARG A 109 -4.81 13.14 -9.57
C ARG A 109 -5.60 12.02 -10.24
N ASP A 110 -6.50 11.38 -9.51
CA ASP A 110 -7.35 10.28 -9.97
C ASP A 110 -8.82 10.54 -9.57
N PRO A 111 -9.52 11.42 -10.31
CA PRO A 111 -10.93 11.71 -10.05
C PRO A 111 -11.81 10.47 -10.25
N ASN A 112 -12.92 10.39 -9.51
CA ASN A 112 -13.90 9.29 -9.65
C ASN A 112 -14.65 9.30 -11.00
N ASP A 113 -13.98 8.92 -12.09
CA ASP A 113 -14.51 8.85 -13.45
C ASP A 113 -14.56 7.42 -14.03
N GLY A 114 -14.10 6.42 -13.24
CA GLY A 114 -14.04 5.02 -13.61
C GLY A 114 -12.81 4.63 -14.43
N LEU A 115 -11.81 5.51 -14.55
CA LEU A 115 -10.55 5.28 -15.25
C LEU A 115 -9.37 5.34 -14.27
N ASP A 116 -8.26 4.77 -14.70
CA ASP A 116 -6.95 4.95 -14.05
C ASP A 116 -6.30 6.19 -14.68
N ASN A 117 -6.48 7.36 -14.07
CA ASN A 117 -6.04 8.62 -14.66
C ASN A 117 -4.55 8.91 -14.44
N ASP A 118 -3.89 8.24 -13.49
CA ASP A 118 -2.48 8.47 -13.16
C ASP A 118 -1.53 7.31 -13.54
N GLY A 119 -2.09 6.18 -13.96
CA GLY A 119 -1.40 5.04 -14.58
C GLY A 119 -0.72 4.11 -13.58
N ASP A 120 -1.14 4.11 -12.32
CA ASP A 120 -0.56 3.28 -11.27
C ASP A 120 -1.20 1.88 -11.16
N GLY A 121 -2.27 1.65 -11.92
CA GLY A 121 -3.02 0.40 -11.98
C GLY A 121 -4.18 0.29 -10.98
N MET A 122 -4.46 1.35 -10.23
CA MET A 122 -5.64 1.51 -9.40
C MET A 122 -6.68 2.37 -10.14
N ILE A 123 -7.94 2.32 -9.72
CA ILE A 123 -9.05 3.06 -10.35
C ILE A 123 -9.84 3.75 -9.24
N ASP A 124 -10.12 5.04 -9.42
CA ASP A 124 -10.93 5.89 -8.54
C ASP A 124 -10.37 5.93 -7.11
N GLU A 125 -9.10 6.32 -6.96
CA GLU A 125 -8.45 6.40 -5.65
C GLU A 125 -8.99 7.52 -4.73
N GLY A 126 -8.85 7.31 -3.42
CA GLY A 126 -9.30 8.25 -2.40
C GLY A 126 -8.28 8.45 -1.29
N GLN A 127 -8.28 9.66 -0.72
CA GLN A 127 -7.46 10.05 0.43
C GLN A 127 -8.35 10.43 1.62
N VAL A 128 -7.89 10.08 2.82
CA VAL A 128 -8.55 10.51 4.06
C VAL A 128 -7.93 11.83 4.50
N VAL A 129 -8.76 12.87 4.64
CA VAL A 129 -8.32 14.23 4.99
C VAL A 129 -8.92 14.63 6.32
N LEU A 130 -8.09 15.21 7.20
CA LEU A 130 -8.52 15.88 8.42
C LEU A 130 -8.55 17.39 8.17
N ARG A 131 -9.73 17.98 8.31
CA ARG A 131 -9.94 19.43 8.23
C ARG A 131 -10.20 19.98 9.62
N THR A 132 -9.26 20.73 10.16
CA THR A 132 -9.40 21.43 11.44
C THR A 132 -9.65 22.91 11.17
N ARG A 133 -10.68 23.51 11.78
CA ARG A 133 -11.07 24.90 11.50
C ARG A 133 -10.26 25.94 12.29
N ALA A 134 -8.97 25.69 12.56
CA ALA A 134 -8.09 26.68 13.17
C ALA A 134 -7.37 27.49 12.06
N GLY A 135 -8.07 28.44 11.42
CA GLY A 135 -7.43 29.40 10.50
C GLY A 135 -6.63 28.78 9.34
N MET A 136 -7.30 28.02 8.45
CA MET A 136 -6.86 27.62 7.10
C MET A 136 -5.40 27.16 6.93
N VAL A 137 -5.10 25.91 7.28
CA VAL A 137 -4.21 25.04 6.50
C VAL A 137 -4.84 23.65 6.47
N ASP A 138 -5.17 23.13 5.29
CA ASP A 138 -5.58 21.73 5.12
C ASP A 138 -4.34 20.85 5.36
N GLU A 139 -4.35 20.02 6.42
CA GLU A 139 -3.29 19.04 6.67
C GLU A 139 -3.72 17.71 6.04
N GLN A 140 -2.99 17.27 5.02
CA GLN A 140 -3.12 15.92 4.48
C GLN A 140 -2.55 14.94 5.53
N VAL A 141 -3.36 13.99 5.98
CA VAL A 141 -3.01 13.06 7.09
C VAL A 141 -2.19 11.88 6.59
#